data_AF-A0A525IM71-F1
#
_entry.id   AF-A0A525IM71-F1
#
_cell.length_a   1.000
_cell.length_b   1.000
_cell.length_c   1.000
_cell.angle_alpha   90.00
_cell.angle_beta   90.00
_cell.angle_gamma   90.00
#
_symmetry.space_group_name_H-M   'P 1'
#
loop_
_entity.id
_entity.type
_entity.pdbx_description
1 polymer ?
#
loop_
_entity_poly.entity_id
_entity_poly.type
_entity_poly.pdbx_seq_one_letter_code
_entity_poly.pdbx_strand_id
1 'polypeptide(L)'
;MKSDVLPDDQIVEYAFALDKAERYDEDLQTLDLLKDPNTARALNYRGHATRKLGHLDEGIAFYLKSVAIDPNYAQVREYLGEAYVLQGKVDLAKDQLTTIAKICGSTSCEEYEDLSDAIAHPGGA
;
A
#
# COMPACT_ATOMS: atom_id res chain seq x y z
N MET A 1 -13.21 25.82 -23.35
CA MET A 1 -12.57 24.49 -23.15
C MET A 1 -12.65 24.18 -21.67
N LYS A 2 -13.44 23.17 -21.29
CA LYS A 2 -13.30 22.58 -19.94
C LYS A 2 -12.09 21.66 -20.04
N SER A 3 -11.19 21.76 -19.07
CA SER A 3 -10.00 20.92 -19.00
C SER A 3 -10.43 19.45 -18.95
N ASP A 4 -9.97 18.64 -19.91
CA ASP A 4 -10.15 17.18 -19.96
C ASP A 4 -9.25 16.47 -18.92
N VAL A 5 -9.22 16.98 -17.69
CA VAL A 5 -8.51 16.35 -16.58
C VAL A 5 -9.45 15.29 -16.01
N LEU A 6 -9.00 14.04 -16.06
CA LEU A 6 -9.72 12.91 -15.49
C LEU A 6 -10.06 13.19 -14.02
N PRO A 7 -11.23 12.76 -13.54
CA PRO A 7 -11.56 12.74 -12.12
C PRO A 7 -10.51 11.97 -11.29
N ASP A 8 -10.25 12.41 -10.07
CA ASP A 8 -9.23 11.80 -9.20
C ASP A 8 -9.46 10.30 -8.97
N ASP A 9 -10.71 9.84 -8.89
CA ASP A 9 -11.05 8.42 -8.78
C ASP A 9 -10.61 7.61 -10.01
N GLN A 10 -10.72 8.18 -11.22
CA GLN A 10 -10.24 7.53 -12.45
C GLN A 10 -8.72 7.54 -12.55
N ILE A 11 -8.07 8.61 -12.06
CA ILE A 11 -6.61 8.69 -11.97
C ILE A 11 -6.10 7.60 -11.03
N VAL A 12 -6.71 7.46 -9.84
CA VAL A 12 -6.35 6.42 -8.87
C VAL A 12 -6.60 5.01 -9.41
N GLU A 13 -7.70 4.79 -10.15
CA GLU A 13 -7.96 3.49 -10.80
C GLU A 13 -6.92 3.16 -11.87
N TYR A 14 -6.49 4.17 -12.65
CA TYR A 14 -5.45 3.96 -13.66
C TYR A 14 -4.07 3.69 -13.02
N ALA A 15 -3.72 4.41 -11.95
CA ALA A 15 -2.56 4.15 -11.12
C ALA A 15 -2.55 2.71 -10.59
N PHE A 16 -3.67 2.22 -10.05
CA PHE A 16 -3.82 0.83 -9.62
C PHE A 16 -3.54 -0.17 -10.76
N ALA A 17 -4.06 0.08 -11.97
CA ALA A 17 -3.81 -0.79 -13.11
C ALA A 17 -2.32 -0.80 -13.53
N LEU A 18 -1.62 0.33 -13.41
CA LEU A 18 -0.18 0.43 -13.66
C LEU A 18 0.61 -0.32 -12.60
N ASP A 19 0.22 -0.22 -11.33
CA ASP A 19 0.84 -0.94 -10.22
C ASP A 19 0.73 -2.46 -10.39
N LYS A 20 -0.47 -2.96 -10.76
CA LYS A 20 -0.68 -4.37 -11.12
C LYS A 20 0.10 -4.83 -12.36
N ALA A 21 0.48 -3.90 -13.23
CA ALA A 21 1.33 -4.16 -14.39
C ALA A 21 2.83 -3.92 -14.11
N GLU A 22 3.21 -3.66 -12.85
CA GLU A 22 4.57 -3.36 -12.40
C GLU A 22 5.21 -2.12 -13.05
N ARG A 23 4.37 -1.20 -13.55
CA ARG A 23 4.79 0.05 -14.19
C ARG A 23 4.86 1.18 -13.15
N TYR A 24 5.68 0.99 -12.12
CA TYR A 24 5.69 1.82 -10.92
C TYR A 24 6.06 3.29 -11.17
N ASP A 25 7.00 3.57 -12.08
CA ASP A 25 7.34 4.95 -12.44
C ASP A 25 6.14 5.69 -13.07
N GLU A 26 5.36 4.99 -13.91
CA GLU A 26 4.18 5.56 -14.55
C GLU A 26 3.00 5.69 -13.59
N ASP A 27 2.87 4.76 -12.63
CA ASP A 27 1.94 4.89 -11.50
C ASP A 27 2.20 6.19 -10.75
N LEU A 28 3.45 6.41 -10.29
CA LEU A 28 3.80 7.63 -9.56
C LEU A 28 3.54 8.92 -10.36
N GLN A 29 3.89 8.92 -11.65
CA GLN A 29 3.58 10.04 -12.55
C GLN A 29 2.08 10.29 -12.69
N THR A 30 1.28 9.22 -12.70
CA THR A 30 -0.18 9.30 -12.76
C THR A 30 -0.75 9.87 -11.46
N LEU A 31 -0.26 9.42 -10.31
CA LEU A 31 -0.68 9.92 -9.00
C LEU A 31 -0.29 11.38 -8.75
N ASP A 32 0.73 11.92 -9.44
CA ASP A 32 1.08 13.35 -9.40
C ASP A 32 0.02 14.25 -10.08
N LEU A 33 -0.92 13.67 -10.84
CA LEU A 33 -2.00 14.40 -11.50
C LEU A 33 -3.22 14.65 -10.60
N LEU A 34 -3.26 14.05 -9.41
CA LEU A 34 -4.37 14.15 -8.49
C LEU A 34 -4.56 15.59 -7.97
N LYS A 35 -5.82 16.02 -7.88
CA LYS A 35 -6.16 17.29 -7.20
C LYS A 35 -6.12 17.11 -5.68
N ASP A 36 -6.57 15.97 -5.18
CA ASP A 36 -6.40 15.54 -3.79
C ASP A 36 -5.48 14.31 -3.70
N PRO A 37 -4.16 14.52 -3.52
CA PRO A 37 -3.20 13.42 -3.46
C PRO A 37 -3.16 12.72 -2.10
N ASN A 38 -3.85 13.24 -1.07
CA ASN A 38 -3.71 12.76 0.31
C ASN A 38 -4.93 11.92 0.76
N THR A 39 -5.47 11.11 -0.15
CA THR A 39 -6.46 10.10 0.20
C THR A 39 -5.78 8.80 0.62
N ALA A 40 -6.43 7.99 1.46
CA ALA A 40 -5.88 6.71 1.90
C ALA A 40 -5.51 5.79 0.70
N ARG A 41 -6.33 5.79 -0.36
CA ARG A 41 -6.09 5.00 -1.57
C ARG A 41 -4.91 5.51 -2.40
N ALA A 42 -4.81 6.83 -2.62
CA ALA A 42 -3.68 7.41 -3.35
C ALA A 42 -2.35 7.19 -2.60
N LEU A 43 -2.36 7.35 -1.27
CA LEU A 43 -1.20 7.10 -0.43
C LEU A 43 -0.81 5.62 -0.38
N ASN A 44 -1.79 4.69 -0.49
CA ASN A 44 -1.52 3.26 -0.62
C ASN A 44 -0.68 2.97 -1.87
N TYR A 45 -1.18 3.35 -3.05
CA TYR A 45 -0.51 3.07 -4.31
C TYR A 45 0.83 3.80 -4.42
N ARG A 46 0.89 5.06 -3.97
CA ARG A 46 2.17 5.79 -3.90
C ARG A 46 3.17 5.05 -3.02
N GLY A 47 2.75 4.54 -1.88
CA GLY A 47 3.60 3.73 -1.00
C GLY A 47 4.08 2.43 -1.65
N HIS A 48 3.19 1.75 -2.37
CA HIS A 48 3.49 0.50 -3.05
C HIS A 48 4.47 0.66 -4.20
N ALA A 49 4.19 1.54 -5.16
CA ALA A 49 5.11 1.84 -6.24
C ALA A 49 6.47 2.34 -5.71
N THR A 50 6.48 3.23 -4.72
CA THR A 50 7.73 3.74 -4.11
C THR A 50 8.55 2.62 -3.47
N ARG A 51 7.91 1.72 -2.72
CA ARG A 51 8.59 0.54 -2.13
C ARG A 51 9.16 -0.37 -3.22
N LYS A 52 8.39 -0.67 -4.27
CA LYS A 52 8.79 -1.55 -5.36
C LYS A 52 9.94 -0.99 -6.20
N LEU A 53 10.08 0.34 -6.27
CA LEU A 53 11.24 1.03 -6.83
C LEU A 53 12.48 1.02 -5.92
N GLY A 54 12.41 0.40 -4.75
CA GLY A 54 13.53 0.26 -3.81
C GLY A 54 13.61 1.36 -2.74
N HIS A 55 12.68 2.33 -2.75
CA HIS A 55 12.62 3.40 -1.76
C HIS A 55 11.81 2.97 -0.54
N LEU A 56 12.29 1.94 0.16
CA LEU A 56 11.56 1.25 1.23
C LEU A 56 11.07 2.19 2.34
N ASP A 57 11.94 3.06 2.87
CA ASP A 57 11.60 3.96 3.97
C ASP A 57 10.53 4.99 3.59
N GLU A 58 10.58 5.47 2.34
CA GLU A 58 9.61 6.42 1.82
C GLU A 58 8.25 5.75 1.56
N GLY A 59 8.25 4.52 1.03
CA GLY A 59 7.05 3.70 0.90
C GLY A 59 6.35 3.49 2.24
N ILE A 60 7.10 3.15 3.29
CA ILE A 60 6.58 3.04 4.66
C ILE A 60 5.95 4.35 5.14
N ALA A 61 6.57 5.50 4.87
CA ALA A 61 6.02 6.79 5.26
C ALA A 61 4.65 7.07 4.61
N PHE A 62 4.46 6.67 3.35
CA PHE A 62 3.16 6.78 2.68
C PHE A 62 2.11 5.83 3.28
N TYR A 63 2.47 4.57 3.55
CA TYR A 63 1.57 3.64 4.21
C TYR A 63 1.13 4.13 5.59
N LEU A 64 2.07 4.67 6.38
CA LEU A 64 1.77 5.25 7.70
C LEU A 64 0.79 6.42 7.61
N LYS A 65 0.89 7.27 6.58
CA LYS A 65 -0.10 8.33 6.33
C LYS A 65 -1.46 7.75 5.94
N SER A 66 -1.47 6.71 5.10
CA SER A 66 -2.70 6.05 4.65
C SER A 66 -3.46 5.41 5.82
N VAL A 67 -2.79 4.63 6.68
CA VAL A 67 -3.42 4.04 7.89
C VAL A 67 -3.85 5.07 8.92
N ALA A 68 -3.25 6.26 8.93
CA ALA A 68 -3.68 7.36 9.80
C ALA A 68 -5.01 7.98 9.32
N ILE A 69 -5.27 7.94 8.02
CA ILE A 69 -6.53 8.40 7.41
C ILE A 69 -7.60 7.33 7.52
N ASP A 70 -7.27 6.08 7.16
CA ASP A 70 -8.15 4.93 7.29
C ASP A 70 -7.49 3.81 8.12
N PRO A 71 -7.75 3.77 9.44
CA PRO A 71 -7.22 2.74 10.30
C PRO A 71 -7.73 1.33 9.99
N ASN A 72 -8.78 1.16 9.19
CA ASN A 72 -9.36 -0.14 8.88
C ASN A 72 -8.98 -0.64 7.48
N TYR A 73 -8.06 0.03 6.78
CA TYR A 73 -7.61 -0.38 5.46
C TYR A 73 -6.65 -1.58 5.54
N ALA A 74 -7.21 -2.79 5.49
CA ALA A 74 -6.47 -4.05 5.64
C ALA A 74 -5.29 -4.18 4.66
N GLN A 75 -5.52 -3.93 3.36
CA GLN A 75 -4.49 -4.00 2.32
C GLN A 75 -3.26 -3.11 2.59
N VAL A 76 -3.47 -1.89 3.09
CA VAL A 76 -2.33 -1.00 3.42
C VAL A 76 -1.54 -1.55 4.61
N ARG A 77 -2.21 -2.18 5.57
CA ARG A 77 -1.56 -2.78 6.75
C ARG A 77 -0.76 -4.01 6.37
N GLU A 78 -1.24 -4.81 5.43
CA GLU A 78 -0.48 -5.91 4.82
C GLU A 78 0.81 -5.37 4.21
N TYR A 79 0.73 -4.42 3.28
CA TYR A 79 1.91 -3.84 2.63
C TYR A 79 2.88 -3.14 3.59
N LEU A 80 2.36 -2.46 4.62
CA LEU A 80 3.18 -1.90 5.69
C LEU A 80 3.89 -3.00 6.48
N GLY A 81 3.19 -4.11 6.78
CA GLY A 81 3.74 -5.28 7.43
C GLY A 81 4.86 -5.92 6.61
N GLU A 82 4.64 -6.14 5.31
CA GLU A 82 5.67 -6.64 4.39
C GLU A 82 6.90 -5.73 4.36
N ALA A 83 6.68 -4.41 4.29
CA ALA A 83 7.76 -3.44 4.32
C ALA A 83 8.57 -3.52 5.63
N TYR A 84 7.91 -3.77 6.77
CA TYR A 84 8.61 -4.02 8.03
C TYR A 84 9.37 -5.35 8.04
N VAL A 85 8.86 -6.40 7.41
CA VAL A 85 9.61 -7.66 7.22
C VAL A 85 10.90 -7.40 6.45
N LEU A 86 10.83 -6.63 5.35
CA LEU A 86 12.01 -6.25 4.56
C LEU A 86 13.04 -5.44 5.36
N GLN A 87 12.60 -4.62 6.33
CA GLN A 87 13.48 -3.92 7.27
C GLN A 87 13.99 -4.79 8.44
N GLY A 88 13.58 -6.06 8.53
CA GLY A 88 13.86 -6.94 9.67
C GLY A 88 13.08 -6.59 10.94
N LYS A 89 12.11 -5.68 10.87
CA LYS A 89 11.28 -5.23 11.99
C LYS A 89 10.04 -6.13 12.16
N VAL A 90 10.28 -7.42 12.35
CA VAL A 90 9.23 -8.46 12.38
C VAL A 90 8.18 -8.21 13.47
N ASP A 91 8.55 -7.61 14.60
CA ASP A 91 7.59 -7.28 15.66
C ASP A 91 6.53 -6.28 15.18
N LEU A 92 6.93 -5.26 14.41
CA LEU A 92 5.99 -4.28 13.83
C LEU A 92 5.10 -4.91 12.75
N ALA A 93 5.61 -5.90 12.02
CA ALA A 93 4.82 -6.67 11.06
C ALA A 93 3.74 -7.50 11.78
N LYS A 94 4.07 -8.14 12.90
CA LYS A 94 3.10 -8.89 13.73
C LYS A 94 2.03 -7.99 14.34
N ASP A 95 2.35 -6.74 14.67
CA ASP A 95 1.37 -5.75 15.11
C ASP A 95 0.35 -5.44 13.99
N GLN A 96 0.81 -5.33 12.74
CA GLN A 96 -0.10 -5.17 11.60
C GLN A 96 -0.95 -6.42 11.40
N LEU A 97 -0.37 -7.61 11.45
CA LEU A 97 -1.07 -8.89 11.31
C LEU A 97 -2.19 -9.05 12.36
N THR A 98 -1.90 -8.68 13.61
CA THR A 98 -2.89 -8.67 14.71
C THR A 98 -4.04 -7.72 14.42
N THR A 99 -3.76 -6.59 13.79
CA THR A 99 -4.78 -5.59 13.44
C THR A 99 -5.62 -6.05 12.26
N ILE A 100 -5.02 -6.65 11.23
CA ILE A 100 -5.71 -7.24 10.09
C ILE A 100 -6.71 -8.31 10.55
N ALA A 101 -6.30 -9.22 11.44
CA ALA A 101 -7.21 -10.23 12.01
C ALA A 101 -8.44 -9.61 12.71
N LYS A 102 -8.27 -8.46 13.37
CA LYS A 102 -9.40 -7.75 13.99
C LYS A 102 -10.33 -7.11 12.96
N ILE A 103 -9.77 -6.58 11.87
CA ILE A 103 -10.54 -5.97 10.77
C ILE A 103 -11.36 -7.05 10.06
N CYS A 104 -10.74 -8.18 9.72
CA CYS A 104 -11.41 -9.28 9.03
C CYS A 104 -12.35 -10.08 9.94
N GLY A 105 -12.11 -10.08 11.26
CA GLY A 105 -12.80 -10.96 12.21
C GLY A 105 -12.36 -12.44 12.12
N SER A 106 -11.33 -12.73 11.32
CA SER A 106 -10.73 -14.06 11.14
C SER A 106 -9.27 -13.93 10.72
N THR A 107 -8.57 -15.07 10.65
CA THR A 107 -7.21 -15.20 10.12
C THR A 107 -7.19 -15.81 8.72
N SER A 108 -8.29 -15.68 7.99
CA SER A 108 -8.51 -16.35 6.69
C SER A 108 -8.83 -15.35 5.57
N CYS A 109 -8.59 -14.06 5.80
CA CYS A 109 -8.64 -13.05 4.74
C CYS A 109 -7.29 -13.00 4.05
N GLU A 110 -7.30 -12.64 2.77
CA GLU A 110 -6.13 -12.53 1.89
C GLU A 110 -4.99 -11.76 2.56
N GLU A 111 -5.29 -10.58 3.11
CA GLU A 111 -4.28 -9.72 3.75
C GLU A 111 -3.61 -10.34 4.98
N TYR A 112 -4.34 -11.20 5.71
CA TYR A 112 -3.75 -11.91 6.84
C TYR A 112 -2.85 -13.04 6.35
N GLU A 113 -3.32 -13.82 5.38
CA GLU A 113 -2.58 -14.96 4.84
C GLU A 113 -1.27 -14.50 4.18
N ASP A 114 -1.33 -13.45 3.37
CA ASP A 114 -0.17 -12.87 2.67
C ASP A 114 0.88 -12.34 3.66
N LEU A 115 0.47 -11.51 4.63
CA LEU A 115 1.42 -11.00 5.62
C LEU A 115 1.95 -12.11 6.54
N SER A 116 1.13 -13.11 6.87
CA SER A 116 1.58 -14.26 7.65
C SER A 116 2.64 -15.07 6.90
N ASP A 117 2.48 -15.26 5.58
CA ASP A 117 3.47 -15.93 4.75
C ASP A 117 4.76 -15.13 4.64
N ALA A 118 4.66 -13.81 4.41
CA ALA A 118 5.83 -12.92 4.35
C ALA A 118 6.65 -12.95 5.66
N ILE A 119 5.98 -13.00 6.82
CA ILE A 119 6.64 -13.14 8.14
C ILE A 119 7.33 -14.50 8.28
N ALA A 120 6.73 -15.57 7.77
CA ALA A 120 7.30 -16.93 7.84
C ALA A 120 8.47 -17.13 6.87
N HIS A 121 8.45 -16.45 5.72
CA HIS A 121 9.41 -16.61 4.63
C HIS A 121 10.04 -15.27 4.21
N PRO A 122 10.82 -14.61 5.10
CA PRO A 122 11.43 -13.33 4.79
C PRO A 122 12.44 -13.47 3.64
N GLY A 123 12.13 -12.86 2.49
CA GLY A 123 12.95 -12.89 1.28
C GLY A 123 12.36 -13.65 0.09
N GLY A 124 11.15 -14.21 0.22
CA GLY A 124 10.38 -14.76 -0.90
C GLY A 124 9.50 -13.68 -1.54
N ALA A 125 10.06 -12.90 -2.45
CA ALA A 125 9.32 -12.08 -3.40
C ALA A 125 9.82 -12.38 -4.82
#